data_AF-A0A2V6Z5T7-F1
#
_entry.id   AF-A0A2V6Z5T7-F1
#
_cell.length_a   1.000
_cell.length_b   1.000
_cell.length_c   1.000
_cell.angle_alpha   90.00
_cell.angle_beta   90.00
_cell.angle_gamma   90.00
#
_symmetry.space_group_name_H-M   'P 1'
#
loop_
_entity.id
_entity.type
_entity.pdbx_description
1 polymer ?
#
loop_
_entity_poly.entity_id
_entity_poly.type
_entity_poly.pdbx_seq_one_letter_code
_entity_poly.pdbx_strand_id
1 'polypeptide(L)'
;AQTQSVRAEITVDEFLARFPEVPRDLRDEPVLAEYVATFGPLLRLAQKPSPCVGSGGDMEHVFYTKLVNDMAIYGFGLAKRDRTLARLWAALG
;
A
#
# COMPACT_ATOMS: atom_id res chain seq x y z
N ALA A 1 13.14 -25.28 -18.26
CA ALA A 1 12.03 -25.36 -17.30
C ALA A 1 11.99 -24.04 -16.55
N GLN A 2 11.03 -23.17 -16.88
CA GLN A 2 10.94 -21.83 -16.28
C GLN A 2 10.23 -21.98 -14.94
N THR A 3 10.97 -21.77 -13.87
CA THR A 3 10.53 -21.93 -12.49
C THR A 3 9.42 -20.93 -12.19
N GLN A 4 8.25 -21.51 -12.00
CA GLN A 4 7.05 -20.98 -11.36
C GLN A 4 7.37 -20.19 -10.07
N SER A 5 7.79 -18.93 -10.18
CA SER A 5 7.79 -17.95 -9.07
C SER A 5 7.01 -16.68 -9.44
N VAL A 6 6.10 -16.79 -10.41
CA VAL A 6 5.27 -15.70 -10.96
C VAL A 6 3.90 -15.60 -10.27
N ARG A 7 3.74 -16.23 -9.10
CA ARG A 7 2.52 -16.14 -8.28
C ARG A 7 2.84 -15.44 -6.97
N ALA A 8 2.95 -14.11 -7.00
CA ALA A 8 2.42 -13.20 -5.96
C ALA A 8 3.08 -11.81 -5.92
N GLU A 9 3.81 -11.36 -6.93
CA GLU A 9 4.31 -9.98 -6.95
C GLU A 9 3.22 -9.04 -7.51
N ILE A 10 2.75 -8.08 -6.71
CA ILE A 10 1.93 -6.95 -7.18
C ILE A 10 2.89 -5.89 -7.70
N THR A 11 2.62 -5.31 -8.87
CA THR A 11 3.45 -4.22 -9.41
C THR A 11 3.07 -2.89 -8.77
N VAL A 12 3.95 -1.88 -8.81
CA VAL A 12 3.61 -0.51 -8.35
C VAL A 12 2.39 0.03 -9.09
N ASP A 13 2.30 -0.19 -10.40
CA ASP A 13 1.15 0.21 -11.21
C ASP A 13 -0.15 -0.51 -10.79
N GLU A 14 -0.10 -1.82 -10.53
CA GLU A 14 -1.26 -2.58 -10.02
C GLU A 14 -1.68 -2.09 -8.64
N PHE A 15 -0.72 -1.78 -7.76
CA PHE A 15 -0.97 -1.19 -6.45
C PHE A 15 -1.67 0.17 -6.55
N LEU A 16 -1.15 1.09 -7.35
CA LEU A 16 -1.74 2.41 -7.55
C LEU A 16 -3.12 2.35 -8.23
N ALA A 17 -3.34 1.37 -9.12
CA ALA A 17 -4.65 1.15 -9.72
C ALA A 17 -5.68 0.63 -8.70
N ARG A 18 -5.25 -0.19 -7.74
CA ARG A 18 -6.11 -0.73 -6.67
C ARG A 18 -6.45 0.33 -5.62
N PHE A 19 -5.52 1.23 -5.31
CA PHE A 19 -5.68 2.28 -4.31
C PHE A 19 -5.53 3.68 -4.93
N PRO A 20 -6.55 4.18 -5.64
CA PRO A 20 -6.48 5.46 -6.34
C PRO A 20 -6.34 6.68 -5.41
N GLU A 21 -6.53 6.52 -4.10
CA GLU A 21 -6.22 7.52 -3.08
C GLU A 21 -4.71 7.71 -2.84
N VAL A 22 -3.88 6.77 -3.26
CA VAL A 22 -2.42 6.91 -3.18
C VAL A 22 -1.93 7.80 -4.33
N PRO A 23 -1.22 8.90 -4.03
CA PRO A 23 -0.76 9.82 -5.07
C PRO A 23 0.20 9.17 -6.07
N ARG A 24 -0.02 9.47 -7.36
CA ARG A 24 0.82 8.95 -8.44
C ARG A 24 2.22 9.55 -8.47
N ASP A 25 2.48 10.66 -7.77
CA ASP A 25 3.83 11.24 -7.67
C ASP A 25 4.80 10.37 -6.86
N LEU A 26 4.28 9.38 -6.13
CA LEU A 26 5.09 8.38 -5.44
C LEU A 26 5.54 7.24 -6.36
N ARG A 27 5.00 7.13 -7.59
CA ARG A 27 5.21 5.98 -8.49
C ARG A 27 6.68 5.64 -8.69
N ASP A 28 7.50 6.64 -8.95
CA ASP A 28 8.91 6.47 -9.29
C ASP A 28 9.83 6.52 -8.06
N GLU A 29 9.26 6.57 -6.86
CA GLU A 29 10.04 6.54 -5.62
C GLU A 29 10.58 5.12 -5.37
N PRO A 30 11.89 4.96 -5.16
CA PRO A 30 12.50 3.64 -4.98
C PRO A 30 11.94 2.93 -3.74
N VAL A 31 11.62 3.68 -2.69
CA VAL A 31 11.00 3.14 -1.48
C VAL A 31 9.63 2.53 -1.76
N LEU A 32 8.85 3.09 -2.70
CA LEU A 32 7.54 2.53 -3.03
C LEU A 32 7.68 1.19 -3.75
N ALA A 33 8.66 1.07 -4.66
CA ALA A 33 8.93 -0.19 -5.34
C ALA A 33 9.34 -1.30 -4.36
N GLU A 34 10.23 -0.99 -3.42
CA GLU A 34 10.68 -1.94 -2.39
C GLU A 34 9.54 -2.28 -1.40
N TYR A 35 8.72 -1.28 -1.04
CA TYR A 35 7.56 -1.47 -0.18
C TYR A 35 6.54 -2.41 -0.80
N VAL A 36 6.22 -2.20 -2.08
CA VAL A 36 5.29 -3.02 -2.85
C VAL A 36 5.81 -4.44 -3.03
N ALA A 37 7.11 -4.62 -3.30
CA ALA A 37 7.73 -5.93 -3.38
C ALA A 37 7.68 -6.68 -2.04
N THR A 38 7.96 -5.99 -0.93
CA THR A 38 8.01 -6.59 0.42
C THR A 38 6.61 -6.95 0.93
N PHE A 39 5.65 -6.05 0.80
CA PHE A 39 4.31 -6.22 1.37
C PHE A 39 3.27 -6.71 0.36
N GLY A 40 3.67 -7.04 -0.86
CA GLY A 40 2.78 -7.36 -1.98
C GLY A 40 1.65 -8.36 -1.67
N PRO A 41 1.92 -9.50 -1.03
CA PRO A 41 0.89 -10.44 -0.63
C PRO A 41 -0.16 -9.85 0.33
N LEU A 42 0.25 -9.00 1.27
CA LEU A 42 -0.63 -8.33 2.22
C LEU A 42 -1.41 -7.18 1.55
N LEU A 43 -0.77 -6.44 0.66
CA LEU A 43 -1.40 -5.36 -0.12
C LEU A 43 -2.54 -5.88 -1.02
N ARG A 44 -2.45 -7.12 -1.49
CA ARG A 44 -3.57 -7.76 -2.22
C ARG A 44 -4.77 -8.07 -1.33
N LEU A 45 -4.53 -8.41 -0.06
CA LEU A 45 -5.59 -8.66 0.92
C LEU A 45 -6.15 -7.36 1.50
N ALA A 46 -5.40 -6.27 1.44
CA ALA A 46 -5.86 -4.99 1.96
C ALA A 46 -7.14 -4.51 1.23
N GLN A 47 -8.18 -4.23 2.00
CA GLN A 47 -9.44 -3.68 1.51
C GLN A 47 -9.75 -2.38 2.25
N LYS A 48 -10.10 -1.34 1.48
CA LYS A 48 -10.56 -0.08 2.04
C LYS A 48 -11.87 -0.31 2.80
N PRO A 49 -12.02 0.22 4.03
CA PRO A 49 -13.27 0.06 4.76
C PRO A 49 -14.42 0.73 4.01
N SER A 50 -15.53 0.01 3.88
CA SER A 50 -16.80 0.58 3.42
C SER A 50 -17.56 1.20 4.60
N PRO A 51 -18.37 2.26 4.41
CA PRO A 51 -19.01 2.99 5.52
C PRO A 51 -19.95 2.16 6.42
N CYS A 52 -20.35 0.96 6.00
CA CYS A 52 -21.35 0.14 6.70
C CYS A 52 -20.76 -1.04 7.50
N VAL A 53 -19.44 -1.23 7.55
CA VAL A 53 -18.83 -2.29 8.37
C VAL A 53 -18.60 -1.80 9.80
N GLY A 54 -19.25 -2.46 10.77
CA GLY A 54 -19.17 -2.14 12.20
C GLY A 54 -17.77 -2.39 12.80
N SER A 55 -17.54 -1.79 13.98
CA SER A 55 -16.25 -1.76 14.67
C SER A 55 -15.59 -3.13 14.80
N GLY A 56 -14.40 -3.27 14.21
CA GLY A 56 -13.61 -4.51 14.22
C GLY A 56 -13.41 -5.16 12.84
N GLY A 57 -13.49 -4.35 11.78
CA GLY A 57 -13.39 -4.81 10.38
C GLY A 57 -12.30 -5.85 10.15
N ASP A 58 -12.62 -6.80 9.27
CA ASP A 58 -11.84 -8.00 8.96
C ASP A 58 -10.33 -7.73 8.79
N MET A 59 -9.48 -8.75 8.90
CA MET A 59 -8.01 -8.60 8.78
C MET A 59 -7.57 -7.78 7.55
N GLU A 60 -8.36 -7.81 6.49
CA GLU A 60 -8.23 -7.01 5.27
C GLU A 60 -8.24 -5.48 5.53
N HIS A 61 -9.09 -5.01 6.45
CA HIS A 61 -9.12 -3.62 6.91
C HIS A 61 -7.89 -3.27 7.76
N VAL A 62 -7.41 -4.22 8.57
CA VAL A 62 -6.18 -4.03 9.33
C VAL A 62 -5.00 -3.85 8.39
N PHE A 63 -4.92 -4.63 7.31
CA PHE A 63 -3.87 -4.47 6.29
C PHE A 63 -3.96 -3.12 5.58
N TYR A 64 -5.15 -2.66 5.19
CA TYR A 64 -5.32 -1.32 4.62
C TYR A 64 -4.83 -0.22 5.59
N THR A 65 -5.28 -0.29 6.85
CA THR A 65 -4.95 0.71 7.86
C THR A 65 -3.46 0.78 8.13
N LYS A 66 -2.76 -0.36 8.13
CA LYS A 66 -1.32 -0.42 8.39
C LYS A 66 -0.45 -0.10 7.18
N LEU A 67 -0.86 -0.50 5.98
CA LEU A 67 0.01 -0.51 4.81
C LEU A 67 -0.32 0.56 3.76
N VAL A 68 -1.56 1.07 3.75
CA VAL A 68 -2.04 2.01 2.71
C VAL A 68 -2.39 3.38 3.28
N ASN A 69 -2.88 3.42 4.52
CA ASN A 69 -3.47 4.62 5.10
C ASN A 69 -2.53 5.83 5.16
N ASP A 70 -1.24 5.66 5.43
CA ASP A 70 -0.28 6.78 5.46
C ASP A 70 -0.10 7.45 4.10
N MET A 71 -0.10 6.66 3.02
CA MET A 71 -0.07 7.17 1.65
C MET A 71 -1.39 7.81 1.25
N ALA A 72 -2.53 7.25 1.69
CA ALA A 72 -3.85 7.83 1.47
C ALA A 72 -4.01 9.19 2.17
N ILE A 73 -3.58 9.30 3.44
CA ILE A 73 -3.58 10.56 4.21
C ILE A 73 -2.74 11.63 3.49
N TYR A 74 -1.61 11.24 2.90
CA TYR A 74 -0.84 12.14 2.04
C TYR A 74 -1.63 12.58 0.80
N GLY A 75 -2.31 11.66 0.12
CA GLY A 75 -3.16 12.00 -1.02
C GLY A 75 -4.34 12.92 -0.70
N PHE A 76 -4.84 12.88 0.54
CA PHE A 76 -5.83 13.85 1.03
C PHE A 76 -5.23 15.19 1.48
N GLY A 77 -3.92 15.38 1.36
CA GLY A 77 -3.23 16.62 1.76
C GLY A 77 -3.05 16.77 3.28
N LEU A 78 -3.24 15.69 4.05
CA LEU A 78 -3.18 15.69 5.52
C LEU A 78 -1.79 15.27 6.06
N ALA A 79 -0.89 14.83 5.17
CA ALA A 79 0.51 14.54 5.49
C ALA A 79 1.44 15.21 4.46
N LYS A 80 2.74 15.27 4.79
CA LYS A 80 3.78 15.77 3.88
C LYS A 80 4.49 14.60 3.19
N ARG A 81 4.91 14.81 1.95
CA ARG A 81 5.64 13.83 1.13
C ARG A 81 6.83 13.21 1.85
N ASP A 82 7.78 14.01 2.33
CA ASP A 82 8.98 13.51 3.02
C ASP A 82 8.64 12.66 4.25
N ARG A 83 7.60 13.05 5.00
CA ARG A 83 7.14 12.29 6.16
C ARG A 83 6.55 10.95 5.74
N THR A 84 5.81 10.91 4.63
CA THR A 84 5.25 9.67 4.08
C THR A 84 6.36 8.75 3.58
N LEU A 85 7.36 9.26 2.87
CA LEU A 85 8.52 8.47 2.43
C LEU A 85 9.33 7.92 3.62
N ALA A 86 9.56 8.73 4.65
CA ALA A 86 10.24 8.27 5.86
C ALA A 86 9.48 7.15 6.58
N ARG A 87 8.14 7.20 6.58
CA ARG A 87 7.29 6.14 7.15
C ARG A 87 7.35 4.85 6.34
N LEU A 88 7.40 4.94 5.01
CA LEU A 88 7.57 3.78 4.13
C LEU A 88 8.91 3.09 4.40
N TRP A 89 9.99 3.86 4.52
CA TRP A 89 11.31 3.33 4.87
C TRP A 89 11.31 2.66 6.25
N ALA A 90 10.75 3.32 7.28
CA ALA A 90 10.70 2.76 8.63
C ALA A 90 9.87 1.47 8.74
N ALA A 91 8.95 1.24 7.81
CA ALA A 91 8.17 0.01 7.77
C ALA A 91 8.94 -1.16 7.11
N LEU A 92 9.99 -0.87 6.32
CA LEU A 92 10.83 -1.90 5.68
C LEU A 92 11.94 -2.43 6.60
N GLY A 93 12.32 -1.70 7.65
CA GLY A 93 13.33 -2.09 8.63
C GLY A 93 13.55 -1.06 9.73
#